data_AF-A0A2V8FFL3-F1
#
_entry.id   AF-A0A2V8FFL3-F1
#
_cell.length_a   1.000
_cell.length_b   1.000
_cell.length_c   1.000
_cell.angle_alpha   90.00
_cell.angle_beta   90.00
_cell.angle_gamma   90.00
#
_symmetry.space_group_name_H-M   'P 1'
#
loop_
_entity.id
_entity.type
_entity.pdbx_description
1 polymer ?
#
loop_
_entity_poly.entity_id
_entity_poly.type
_entity_poly.pdbx_seq_one_letter_code
_entity_poly.pdbx_strand_id
1 'polypeptide(L)'
;MGGQVAVLARINDKLRQAEAQLLDPAGLPNRPWYRHLLYAPGFYTGYSVKTVPGVREGIEQGTYGEAEREVQRVATAIARLSSLLNSIAEDVGGRPGSATAR
;
A
#
# COMPACT_ATOMS: atom_id res chain seq x y z
N MET A 1 27.82 -9.85 16.51
CA MET A 1 27.18 -8.59 16.08
C MET A 1 26.75 -8.57 14.60
N GLY A 2 27.37 -9.31 13.67
CA GLY A 2 27.02 -9.24 12.23
C GLY A 2 25.63 -9.79 11.82
N GLY A 3 25.13 -10.86 12.46
CA GLY A 3 23.84 -11.46 12.08
C GLY A 3 22.62 -10.57 12.34
N GLN A 4 22.64 -9.78 13.41
CA GLN A 4 21.54 -8.88 13.75
C GLN A 4 21.44 -7.69 12.78
N VAL A 5 22.59 -7.18 12.30
CA VAL A 5 22.66 -6.11 11.31
C VAL A 5 22.09 -6.56 9.96
N ALA A 6 22.37 -7.81 9.55
CA ALA A 6 21.82 -8.37 8.31
C ALA A 6 20.29 -8.53 8.35
N VAL A 7 19.73 -8.96 9.48
CA VAL A 7 18.27 -9.06 9.67
C VAL A 7 17.61 -7.68 9.62
N LEU A 8 18.20 -6.67 10.28
CA LEU A 8 17.68 -5.30 10.24
C LEU A 8 17.73 -4.71 8.82
N ALA A 9 18.81 -4.95 8.07
CA ALA A 9 18.92 -4.50 6.69
C ALA A 9 17.78 -5.10 5.82
N ARG A 10 17.53 -6.42 5.95
CA ARG A 10 16.43 -7.09 5.25
C ARG A 10 15.06 -6.49 5.60
N ILE A 11 14.81 -6.24 6.88
CA ILE A 11 13.55 -5.63 7.35
C ILE A 11 13.38 -4.23 6.74
N ASN A 12 14.42 -3.40 6.80
CA ASN A 12 14.39 -2.05 6.23
C ASN A 12 14.13 -2.07 4.72
N ASP A 13 14.74 -3.01 4.00
CA ASP A 13 14.53 -3.17 2.55
C ASP A 13 13.08 -3.52 2.20
N LYS A 14 12.44 -4.39 2.99
CA LYS A 14 11.02 -4.70 2.83
C LYS A 14 10.13 -3.52 3.23
N LEU A 15 10.40 -2.83 4.33
CA LEU A 15 9.62 -1.66 4.77
C LEU A 15 9.63 -0.53 3.72
N ARG A 16 10.78 -0.30 3.05
CA ARG A 16 10.87 0.68 1.95
C ARG A 16 9.92 0.36 0.78
N GLN A 17 9.49 -0.89 0.64
CA GLN A 17 8.59 -1.34 -0.43
C GLN A 17 7.11 -1.30 -0.02
N ALA A 18 6.78 -0.96 1.23
CA ALA A 18 5.41 -0.96 1.74
C ALA A 18 4.51 0.00 0.95
N GLU A 19 4.90 1.27 0.82
CA GLU A 19 4.10 2.25 0.10
C GLU A 19 3.92 1.88 -1.38
N ALA A 20 4.94 1.27 -1.99
CA ALA A 20 4.88 0.84 -3.38
C ALA A 20 3.81 -0.23 -3.63
N GLN A 21 3.36 -0.98 -2.60
CA GLN A 21 2.27 -1.96 -2.75
C GLN A 21 0.92 -1.31 -3.07
N LEU A 22 0.75 -0.04 -2.68
CA LEU A 22 -0.43 0.78 -2.91
C LEU A 22 -0.44 1.45 -4.29
N LEU A 23 0.64 1.29 -5.07
CA LEU A 23 0.72 1.77 -6.44
C LEU A 23 0.14 0.75 -7.42
N ASP A 24 -0.45 1.26 -8.48
CA ASP A 24 -0.88 0.48 -9.64
C ASP A 24 -0.34 1.12 -10.93
N PRO A 25 0.40 0.38 -11.77
CA PRO A 25 0.99 0.92 -13.00
C PRO A 25 -0.01 1.51 -13.99
N ALA A 26 -1.25 1.03 -14.00
CA ALA A 26 -2.30 1.56 -14.88
C ALA A 26 -2.78 2.96 -14.44
N GLY A 27 -2.52 3.33 -13.18
CA GLY A 27 -2.92 4.61 -12.62
C GLY A 27 -4.43 4.77 -12.45
N LEU A 28 -4.85 5.98 -12.07
CA LEU A 28 -6.26 6.30 -11.91
C LEU A 28 -6.95 6.54 -13.26
N PRO A 29 -8.26 6.26 -13.36
CA PRO A 29 -9.06 6.60 -14.54
C PRO A 29 -8.87 8.06 -14.96
N ASN A 30 -8.70 8.29 -16.27
CA ASN A 30 -8.48 9.61 -16.89
C ASN A 30 -7.17 10.33 -16.50
N ARG A 31 -6.37 9.79 -15.58
CA ARG A 31 -5.11 10.39 -15.10
C ARG A 31 -4.07 9.33 -14.71
N PRO A 32 -3.53 8.59 -15.69
CA PRO A 32 -2.66 7.43 -15.45
C PRO A 32 -1.32 7.76 -14.77
N TRP A 33 -0.95 9.03 -14.68
CA TRP A 33 0.23 9.48 -13.92
C TRP A 33 0.03 9.45 -12.40
N TYR A 34 -1.21 9.51 -11.91
CA TYR A 34 -1.51 9.26 -10.49
C TYR A 34 -1.68 7.77 -10.27
N ARG A 35 -0.66 7.14 -9.69
CA ARG A 35 -0.60 5.68 -9.48
C ARG A 35 -1.02 5.21 -8.09
N HIS A 36 -1.12 6.12 -7.15
CA HIS A 36 -1.43 5.78 -5.76
C HIS A 36 -2.94 5.58 -5.58
N LEU A 37 -3.34 4.34 -5.27
CA LEU A 37 -4.76 3.96 -5.22
C LEU A 37 -5.46 4.40 -3.93
N LEU A 38 -4.71 4.68 -2.85
CA LEU A 38 -5.30 5.06 -1.57
C LEU A 38 -5.47 6.58 -1.41
N TYR A 39 -4.63 7.38 -2.06
CA TYR A 39 -4.68 8.84 -1.99
C TYR A 39 -4.26 9.47 -3.32
N ALA A 40 -4.96 10.51 -3.74
CA ALA A 40 -4.54 11.39 -4.82
C ALA A 40 -5.23 12.75 -4.69
N PRO A 41 -4.72 13.83 -5.33
CA PRO A 41 -5.48 15.06 -5.47
C PRO A 41 -6.85 14.77 -6.08
N GLY A 42 -7.93 15.31 -5.54
CA GLY A 42 -9.27 15.06 -6.08
C GLY A 42 -9.45 15.69 -7.46
N PHE A 43 -10.18 15.01 -8.34
CA PHE A 43 -10.32 15.43 -9.74
C PHE A 43 -10.95 16.83 -9.90
N TYR A 44 -11.92 17.18 -9.03
CA TYR A 44 -12.66 18.45 -9.07
C TYR A 44 -12.56 19.29 -7.78
N THR A 45 -11.76 18.88 -6.80
CA THR A 45 -11.72 19.52 -5.47
C THR A 45 -10.49 20.42 -5.25
N GLY A 46 -9.79 20.80 -6.32
CA GLY A 46 -8.55 21.57 -6.24
C GLY A 46 -7.46 20.82 -5.47
N TYR A 47 -6.92 21.43 -4.42
CA TYR A 47 -5.83 20.87 -3.58
C TYR A 47 -6.29 19.82 -2.54
N SER A 48 -7.59 19.56 -2.41
CA SER A 48 -8.06 18.59 -1.42
C SER A 48 -7.73 17.16 -1.87
N VAL A 49 -7.05 16.40 -1.01
CA VAL A 49 -6.78 14.98 -1.22
C VAL A 49 -8.06 14.16 -1.09
N LYS A 50 -8.25 13.19 -1.97
CA LYS A 50 -9.30 12.17 -1.83
C LYS A 50 -8.69 10.84 -1.41
N THR A 51 -9.34 10.19 -0.45
CA THR A 51 -9.09 8.79 -0.11
C THR A 51 -9.78 7.89 -1.12
N VAL A 52 -9.14 6.79 -1.51
CA VAL A 52 -9.66 5.83 -2.53
C VAL A 52 -10.29 6.55 -3.73
N PRO A 53 -9.53 7.45 -4.39
CA PRO A 53 -10.08 8.43 -5.33
C PRO A 53 -10.89 7.83 -6.47
N GLY A 54 -10.41 6.74 -7.10
CA GLY A 54 -11.13 6.06 -8.18
C GLY A 54 -12.52 5.56 -7.77
N VAL A 55 -12.65 5.03 -6.55
CA VAL A 55 -13.94 4.57 -6.00
C VAL A 55 -14.88 5.75 -5.77
N ARG A 56 -14.41 6.78 -5.05
CA ARG A 56 -15.24 7.94 -4.70
C ARG A 56 -15.69 8.71 -5.92
N GLU A 57 -14.78 8.95 -6.86
CA GLU A 57 -15.07 9.69 -8.08
C GLU A 57 -16.03 8.92 -8.98
N GLY A 58 -15.91 7.59 -9.08
CA GLY A 58 -16.87 6.77 -9.79
C GLY A 58 -18.28 6.85 -9.20
N ILE A 59 -18.41 6.85 -7.88
CA ILE A 59 -19.70 7.04 -7.19
C ILE A 59 -20.26 8.45 -7.44
N GLU A 60 -19.44 9.49 -7.30
CA GLU A 60 -19.85 10.88 -7.50
C GLU A 60 -20.32 11.17 -8.94
N GLN A 61 -19.74 10.49 -9.93
CA GLN A 61 -20.10 10.63 -11.34
C GLN A 61 -21.23 9.67 -11.78
N GLY A 62 -21.70 8.80 -10.89
CA GLY A 62 -22.71 7.78 -11.22
C GLY A 62 -22.18 6.63 -12.10
N THR A 63 -20.87 6.50 -12.26
CA THR A 63 -20.22 5.44 -13.04
C THR A 63 -19.96 4.22 -12.15
N TYR A 64 -21.02 3.59 -11.65
CA TYR A 64 -20.92 2.51 -10.64
C TYR A 64 -20.07 1.32 -11.08
N GLY A 65 -20.10 0.94 -12.37
CA GLY A 65 -19.23 -0.12 -12.89
C GLY A 65 -17.73 0.24 -12.89
N GLU A 66 -17.38 1.54 -12.88
CA GLU A 66 -16.01 1.99 -12.61
C GLU A 66 -15.70 1.93 -11.12
N ALA A 67 -16.61 2.40 -10.27
CA ALA A 67 -16.43 2.32 -8.82
C ALA A 67 -16.18 0.87 -8.34
N GLU A 68 -16.94 -0.10 -8.85
CA GLU A 68 -16.75 -1.53 -8.52
C GLU A 68 -15.37 -2.04 -8.94
N ARG A 69 -14.90 -1.68 -10.14
CA ARG A 69 -13.56 -2.05 -10.62
C ARG A 69 -12.47 -1.45 -9.73
N GLU A 70 -12.61 -0.18 -9.36
CA GLU A 70 -11.67 0.50 -8.48
C GLU A 70 -11.66 -0.08 -7.05
N VAL A 71 -12.81 -0.52 -6.54
CA VAL A 71 -12.88 -1.23 -5.24
C VAL A 71 -12.01 -2.48 -5.28
N GLN A 72 -12.08 -3.28 -6.35
CA GLN A 72 -11.26 -4.49 -6.49
C GLN A 72 -9.77 -4.17 -6.57
N ARG A 73 -9.40 -3.10 -7.28
CA ARG A 73 -8.00 -2.64 -7.37
C ARG A 73 -7.46 -2.21 -6.01
N VAL A 74 -8.23 -1.40 -5.27
CA VAL A 74 -7.87 -0.95 -3.91
C VAL A 74 -7.75 -2.15 -2.95
N ALA A 75 -8.73 -3.06 -2.96
CA ALA A 75 -8.70 -4.25 -2.12
C ALA A 75 -7.47 -5.11 -2.39
N THR A 76 -7.14 -5.32 -3.67
CA THR A 76 -5.94 -6.05 -4.09
C THR A 76 -4.66 -5.37 -3.58
N ALA A 77 -4.58 -4.04 -3.69
CA ALA A 77 -3.43 -3.27 -3.22
C ALA A 77 -3.23 -3.36 -1.70
N ILE A 78 -4.33 -3.25 -0.93
CA ILE A 78 -4.32 -3.43 0.52
C ILE A 78 -3.88 -4.86 0.87
N ALA A 79 -4.40 -5.87 0.17
CA ALA A 79 -3.99 -7.26 0.40
C ALA A 79 -2.49 -7.49 0.14
N ARG A 80 -1.91 -6.89 -0.91
CA ARG A 80 -0.46 -6.92 -1.17
C ARG A 80 0.33 -6.29 -0.02
N LEU A 81 -0.09 -5.11 0.44
CA LEU A 81 0.54 -4.44 1.59
C LEU A 81 0.46 -5.31 2.85
N SER A 82 -0.72 -5.83 3.17
CA SER A 82 -0.92 -6.72 4.32
C SER A 82 -0.03 -7.96 4.26
N SER A 83 0.07 -8.61 3.09
CA SER A 83 0.96 -9.76 2.89
C SER A 83 2.43 -9.40 3.13
N LEU A 84 2.89 -8.25 2.63
CA LEU A 84 4.25 -7.78 2.84
C LEU A 84 4.52 -7.52 4.33
N LEU A 85 3.61 -6.81 5.01
CA LEU A 85 3.73 -6.50 6.44
C LEU A 85 3.76 -7.76 7.31
N ASN A 86 2.95 -8.77 7.00
CA ASN A 86 2.98 -10.05 7.69
C ASN A 86 4.36 -10.73 7.54
N SER A 87 4.94 -10.71 6.33
CA SER A 87 6.30 -11.25 6.11
C SER A 87 7.40 -10.49 6.87
N ILE A 88 7.19 -9.20 7.15
CA ILE A 88 8.10 -8.39 7.96
C ILE A 88 7.91 -8.73 9.44
N ALA A 89 6.68 -8.93 9.90
CA ALA A 89 6.39 -9.34 11.27
C ALA A 89 7.04 -10.70 11.59
N GLU A 90 7.02 -11.64 10.65
CA GLU A 90 7.74 -12.92 10.75
C GLU A 90 9.27 -12.73 10.87
N ASP A 91 9.86 -11.85 10.06
CA ASP A 91 11.28 -11.50 10.13
C ASP A 91 11.67 -10.87 11.48
N VAL A 92 10.77 -10.09 12.07
CA VAL A 92 10.92 -9.48 13.40
C VAL A 92 10.78 -10.53 14.52
N GLY A 93 9.84 -11.46 14.38
CA GLY A 93 9.59 -12.56 15.33
C GLY A 93 10.69 -13.63 15.31
N GLY A 94 11.37 -13.82 14.17
CA GLY A 94 12.51 -14.72 14.01
C GLY A 94 13.85 -14.21 14.57
N ARG A 95 13.85 -13.28 15.54
CA ARG A 95 15.08 -12.70 16.09
C ARG A 95 15.97 -13.73 16.80
N PRO A 96 17.25 -13.90 16.39
CA PRO A 96 18.28 -14.43 17.27
C PRO A 96 18.64 -13.36 18.30
N GLY A 97 17.96 -13.35 19.45
CA GLY A 97 18.21 -12.35 20.50
C GLY A 97 17.26 -12.30 21.69
N SER A 98 16.17 -13.08 21.75
CA SER A 98 15.39 -13.24 22.99
C SER A 98 15.75 -14.56 23.67
N ALA A 99 17.01 -14.69 24.08
CA ALA A 99 17.35 -15.58 25.18
C ALA A 99 16.86 -14.88 26.46
N THR A 100 15.77 -15.41 27.01
CA THR A 100 15.25 -15.14 28.34
C THR A 100 16.39 -15.11 29.36
N ALA A 101 16.71 -13.93 29.88
CA ALA A 101 17.44 -13.81 31.13
C ALA A 101 16.43 -14.01 32.28
N ARG A 102 16.53 -15.19 32.90
CA ARG A 102 16.04 -15.63 34.22
C ARG A 102 14.75 -15.03 34.77
#